data_AF-A0A2M7EY88-F1
#
_entry.id   AF-A0A2M7EY88-F1
#
_cell.length_a   1.000
_cell.length_b   1.000
_cell.length_c   1.000
_cell.angle_alpha   90.00
_cell.angle_beta   90.00
_cell.angle_gamma   90.00
#
_symmetry.space_group_name_H-M   'P 1'
#
loop_
_entity.id
_entity.type
_entity.pdbx_description
1 polymer ?
#
loop_
_entity_poly.entity_id
_entity_poly.type
_entity_poly.pdbx_seq_one_letter_code
_entity_poly.pdbx_strand_id
1 'polypeptide(L)'
;MIQSEAQLETGLIKRLHSLGWEPVTITDGAGLRANLKAQLEAQNGVFLSEAEFTRVLNHLDKGNVFDKAKILRDRMALPRDDGTTVCIQFLNTEEWCRNRYQVTSQVTQVGS
;
A
#
# COMPACT_ATOMS: atom_id res chain seq x y z
N MET A 1 -33.66 -6.38 -14.15
CA MET A 1 -32.77 -5.51 -14.94
C MET A 1 -31.34 -5.94 -14.67
N ILE A 2 -30.53 -6.17 -15.70
CA ILE A 2 -29.11 -6.48 -15.56
C ILE A 2 -28.37 -5.14 -15.33
N GLN A 3 -27.51 -5.09 -14.32
CA GLN A 3 -26.67 -3.92 -14.05
C GLN A 3 -25.43 -3.97 -14.93
N SER A 4 -25.00 -2.81 -15.46
CA SER A 4 -23.69 -2.69 -16.12
C SER A 4 -22.55 -2.81 -15.11
N GLU A 5 -21.36 -3.18 -15.58
CA GLU A 5 -20.14 -3.22 -14.76
C GLU A 5 -19.85 -1.86 -14.11
N ALA A 6 -20.00 -0.75 -14.85
CA ALA A 6 -19.87 0.60 -14.30
C ALA A 6 -20.87 0.90 -13.16
N GLN A 7 -22.11 0.41 -13.25
CA GLN A 7 -23.11 0.55 -12.19
C GLN A 7 -22.76 -0.29 -10.96
N LEU A 8 -22.26 -1.51 -11.16
CA LEU A 8 -21.80 -2.39 -10.09
C LEU A 8 -20.58 -1.82 -9.37
N GLU A 9 -19.60 -1.32 -10.13
CA GLU A 9 -18.39 -0.69 -9.60
C GLU A 9 -18.73 0.56 -8.77
N THR A 10 -19.56 1.45 -9.32
CA THR A 10 -20.02 2.65 -8.60
C THR A 10 -20.73 2.27 -7.29
N GLY A 11 -21.54 1.21 -7.30
CA GLY A 11 -22.20 0.68 -6.11
C GLY A 11 -21.21 0.12 -5.08
N LEU A 12 -20.19 -0.61 -5.54
CA LEU A 12 -19.15 -1.19 -4.68
C LEU A 12 -18.31 -0.10 -4.01
N ILE A 13 -17.83 0.89 -4.76
CA ILE A 13 -17.04 2.01 -4.22
C ILE A 13 -17.85 2.78 -3.17
N LYS A 14 -19.12 3.09 -3.45
CA LYS A 14 -20.02 3.73 -2.47
C LYS A 14 -20.16 2.91 -1.19
N ARG A 15 -20.28 1.58 -1.31
CA ARG A 15 -20.38 0.69 -0.16
C ARG A 15 -19.09 0.64 0.65
N LEU A 16 -17.93 0.53 0.02
CA LEU A 16 -16.63 0.56 0.70
C LEU A 16 -16.41 1.90 1.42
N HIS A 17 -16.77 3.02 0.78
CA HIS A 17 -16.72 4.33 1.41
C HIS A 17 -17.58 4.40 2.68
N SER A 18 -18.81 3.87 2.65
CA SER A 18 -19.66 3.79 3.84
C SER A 18 -19.10 2.89 4.97
N LEU A 19 -18.18 1.99 4.64
CA LEU A 19 -17.48 1.12 5.58
C LEU A 19 -16.15 1.73 6.07
N GLY A 20 -15.84 2.98 5.69
CA GLY A 20 -14.65 3.70 6.15
C GLY A 20 -13.42 3.56 5.25
N TRP A 21 -13.57 3.02 4.04
CA TRP A 21 -12.49 3.03 3.05
C TRP A 21 -12.41 4.40 2.39
N GLU A 22 -11.21 4.97 2.29
CA GLU A 22 -10.98 6.24 1.62
C GLU A 22 -10.93 6.05 0.09
N PRO A 23 -11.80 6.71 -0.70
CA PRO A 23 -11.70 6.70 -2.15
C PRO A 23 -10.51 7.57 -2.58
N VAL A 24 -9.60 6.99 -3.36
CA VAL A 24 -8.43 7.69 -3.90
C VAL A 24 -8.37 7.51 -5.41
N THR A 25 -7.81 8.50 -6.09
CA THR A 25 -7.60 8.44 -7.55
C THR A 25 -6.13 8.14 -7.83
N ILE A 26 -5.84 6.92 -8.29
CA ILE A 26 -4.49 6.49 -8.68
C ILE A 26 -4.56 6.01 -10.13
N THR A 27 -3.81 6.63 -11.03
CA THR A 27 -3.92 6.40 -12.48
C THR A 27 -2.93 5.38 -13.01
N ASP A 28 -1.79 5.19 -12.34
CA ASP A 28 -0.68 4.37 -12.81
C ASP A 28 0.18 3.76 -11.69
N GLY A 29 1.19 2.99 -12.09
CA GLY A 29 2.14 2.35 -11.19
C GLY A 29 3.02 3.32 -10.39
N ALA A 30 3.30 4.52 -10.91
CA ALA A 30 4.04 5.54 -10.16
C ALA A 30 3.17 6.12 -9.03
N GLY A 31 1.89 6.36 -9.30
CA GLY A 31 0.89 6.74 -8.32
C GLY A 31 0.69 5.69 -7.23
N LEU A 32 0.69 4.39 -7.58
CA LEU A 32 0.67 3.31 -6.58
C LEU A 32 1.88 3.36 -5.64
N ARG A 33 3.08 3.56 -6.18
CA ARG A 33 4.31 3.67 -5.38
C ARG A 33 4.31 4.92 -4.50
N ALA A 34 3.87 6.06 -5.04
CA ALA A 34 3.76 7.31 -4.28
C ALA A 34 2.75 7.18 -3.12
N ASN A 35 1.59 6.57 -3.39
CA ASN A 35 0.60 6.31 -2.35
C ASN A 35 1.15 5.34 -1.28
N LEU A 36 1.76 4.23 -1.68
CA LEU A 36 2.39 3.28 -0.76
C LEU A 36 3.41 3.97 0.16
N LYS A 37 4.27 4.83 -0.40
CA LYS A 37 5.25 5.60 0.38
C LYS A 37 4.55 6.43 1.46
N ALA A 38 3.56 7.23 1.08
CA ALA A 38 2.84 8.10 2.00
C ALA A 38 2.13 7.31 3.12
N GLN A 39 1.53 6.16 2.80
CA GLN A 39 0.88 5.33 3.81
C GLN A 39 1.88 4.68 4.77
N LEU A 40 3.03 4.21 4.27
CA LEU A 40 4.08 3.63 5.12
C LEU A 40 4.71 4.67 6.04
N GLU A 41 5.03 5.85 5.51
CA GLU A 41 5.55 6.98 6.27
C GLU A 41 4.62 7.34 7.43
N ALA A 42 3.33 7.46 7.14
CA ALA A 42 2.36 7.88 8.12
C ALA A 42 1.98 6.77 9.12
N GLN A 43 2.01 5.50 8.73
CA GLN A 43 1.82 4.37 9.64
C GLN A 43 2.98 4.20 10.61
N ASN A 44 4.21 4.45 10.16
CA ASN A 44 5.43 4.23 10.95
C ASN A 44 5.95 5.51 11.62
N GLY A 45 5.37 6.68 11.33
CA GLY A 45 5.82 7.97 11.88
C GLY A 45 7.21 8.36 11.38
N VAL A 46 7.53 8.05 10.12
CA VAL A 46 8.84 8.31 9.50
C VAL A 46 8.66 9.08 8.19
N PHE A 47 9.71 9.74 7.74
CA PHE A 47 9.86 10.21 6.35
C PHE A 47 10.95 9.39 5.69
N LEU A 48 10.69 8.87 4.50
CA LEU A 48 11.63 8.04 3.75
C LEU A 48 12.26 8.84 2.61
N SER A 49 13.59 8.82 2.53
CA SER A 49 14.27 9.28 1.32
C SER A 49 13.90 8.39 0.11
N GLU A 50 14.20 8.82 -1.11
CA GLU A 50 14.00 7.99 -2.29
C GLU A 50 14.85 6.70 -2.24
N ALA A 51 16.07 6.79 -1.71
CA ALA A 51 16.95 5.64 -1.53
C ALA A 51 16.41 4.67 -0.46
N GLU A 52 15.97 5.20 0.69
CA GLU A 52 15.33 4.42 1.75
C GLU A 52 14.06 3.72 1.25
N PHE A 53 13.19 4.43 0.53
CA PHE A 53 11.97 3.84 -0.03
C PHE A 53 12.28 2.78 -1.10
N THR A 54 13.33 2.97 -1.90
CA THR A 54 13.80 1.95 -2.85
C THR A 54 14.26 0.68 -2.13
N ARG A 55 14.97 0.79 -1.00
CA ARG A 55 15.34 -0.37 -0.16
C ARG A 55 14.10 -1.09 0.37
N VAL A 56 13.06 -0.35 0.77
CA VAL A 56 11.77 -0.91 1.19
C VAL A 56 11.09 -1.68 0.05
N LEU A 57 10.99 -1.09 -1.14
CA LEU A 57 10.41 -1.76 -2.31
C LEU A 57 11.16 -3.05 -2.66
N ASN A 58 12.50 -2.99 -2.67
CA ASN A 58 13.33 -4.16 -2.92
C ASN A 58 13.17 -5.25 -1.85
N HIS A 59 12.81 -4.88 -0.62
CA HIS A 59 12.50 -5.84 0.43
C HIS A 59 11.14 -6.52 0.20
N LEU A 60 10.10 -5.73 -0.10
CA LEU A 60 8.76 -6.23 -0.42
C LEU A 60 8.73 -7.08 -1.69
N ASP A 61 9.65 -6.83 -2.63
CA ASP A 61 9.68 -7.55 -3.90
C ASP A 61 10.40 -8.91 -3.87
N LYS A 62 10.94 -9.34 -2.73
CA LYS A 62 11.69 -10.60 -2.62
C LYS A 62 10.80 -11.84 -2.72
N GLY A 63 11.31 -12.85 -3.41
CA GLY A 63 10.77 -14.20 -3.43
C GLY A 63 9.48 -14.35 -4.23
N ASN A 64 8.82 -15.49 -4.06
CA ASN A 64 7.56 -15.81 -4.72
C ASN A 64 6.35 -15.23 -3.97
N VAL A 65 5.13 -15.51 -4.44
CA VAL A 65 3.89 -14.99 -3.83
C VAL A 65 3.74 -15.35 -2.34
N PHE A 66 4.21 -16.53 -1.92
CA PHE A 66 4.17 -16.93 -0.51
C PHE A 66 5.20 -16.17 0.33
N ASP A 67 6.40 -15.94 -0.22
CA ASP A 67 7.43 -15.14 0.45
C ASP A 67 6.98 -13.70 0.62
N LYS A 68 6.44 -13.09 -0.44
CA LYS A 68 5.85 -11.74 -0.40
C LYS A 68 4.75 -11.63 0.66
N ALA A 69 3.88 -12.64 0.75
CA ALA A 69 2.81 -12.67 1.76
C ALA A 69 3.34 -12.78 3.20
N LYS A 70 4.47 -13.47 3.41
CA LYS A 70 5.15 -13.50 4.71
C LYS A 70 5.80 -12.15 5.03
N ILE A 71 6.55 -11.60 4.08
CA ILE A 71 7.22 -10.30 4.20
C ILE A 71 6.22 -9.19 4.55
N LEU A 72 5.07 -9.15 3.87
CA LEU A 72 4.03 -8.14 4.11
C LEU A 72 3.49 -8.16 5.56
N ARG A 73 3.48 -9.33 6.21
CA ARG A 73 2.99 -9.49 7.59
C ARG A 73 4.09 -9.36 8.64
N ASP A 74 5.34 -9.30 8.21
CA ASP A 74 6.51 -9.13 9.07
C ASP A 74 6.92 -7.65 9.15
N ARG A 75 7.98 -7.38 9.91
CA ARG A 75 8.62 -6.06 10.01
C ARG A 75 9.99 -6.07 9.34
N MET A 76 10.38 -4.93 8.78
CA MET A 76 11.69 -4.74 8.16
C MET A 76 12.57 -3.84 9.03
N ALA A 77 13.75 -4.33 9.41
CA ALA A 77 14.82 -3.45 9.90
C ALA A 77 15.43 -2.68 8.72
N LEU A 78 15.08 -1.39 8.59
CA LEU A 78 15.55 -0.51 7.54
C LEU A 78 16.76 0.31 8.03
N PRO A 79 17.97 0.09 7.47
CA PRO A 79 19.09 0.98 7.68
C PRO A 79 18.83 2.32 6.98
N ARG A 80 18.88 3.40 7.76
CA ARG A 80 18.61 4.76 7.34
C ARG A 80 19.87 5.43 6.78
N ASP A 81 19.66 6.50 6.02
CA ASP A 81 20.77 7.25 5.42
C ASP A 81 21.59 8.04 6.46
N ASP A 82 21.02 8.32 7.64
CA ASP A 82 21.71 8.94 8.78
C ASP A 82 22.52 7.95 9.64
N GLY A 83 22.58 6.67 9.24
CA GLY A 83 23.28 5.61 9.96
C GLY A 83 22.45 4.95 11.08
N THR A 84 21.24 5.42 11.36
CA THR A 84 20.32 4.77 12.30
C THR A 84 19.60 3.58 11.65
N THR A 85 18.82 2.84 12.42
CA THR A 85 17.95 1.77 11.91
C THR A 85 16.55 1.95 12.47
N VAL A 86 15.55 1.85 11.60
CA VAL A 86 14.14 1.90 11.99
C VAL A 86 13.44 0.59 11.63
N CYS A 87 12.53 0.14 12.48
CA CYS A 87 11.72 -1.04 12.24
C CYS A 87 10.42 -0.62 11.54
N ILE A 88 10.30 -0.93 10.25
CA ILE A 88 9.12 -0.62 9.44
C ILE A 88 8.11 -1.76 9.55
N GLN A 89 6.89 -1.44 9.93
CA GLN A 89 5.72 -2.32 9.86
C GLN A 89 4.91 -2.00 8.61
N PHE A 90 4.65 -3.02 7.79
CA PHE A 90 3.88 -2.87 6.55
C PHE A 90 2.37 -3.06 6.76
N LEU A 91 2.01 -4.00 7.63
CA LEU A 91 0.62 -4.31 7.97
C LEU A 91 0.51 -4.55 9.47
N ASN A 92 -0.45 -3.90 10.12
CA ASN A 92 -0.78 -4.20 11.51
C ASN A 92 -1.70 -5.43 11.57
N THR A 93 -1.12 -6.58 11.94
CA THR A 93 -1.82 -7.86 12.08
C THR A 93 -2.45 -8.05 13.46
N GLU A 94 -2.07 -7.24 14.45
CA GLU A 94 -2.58 -7.30 15.82
C GLU A 94 -3.80 -6.39 15.98
N GLU A 95 -3.66 -5.11 15.62
CA GLU A 95 -4.71 -4.09 15.69
C GLU A 95 -5.13 -3.68 14.28
N TRP A 96 -5.93 -4.54 13.64
CA TRP A 96 -6.25 -4.44 12.21
C TRP A 96 -7.00 -3.14 11.88
N CYS A 97 -7.79 -2.63 12.82
CA CYS A 97 -8.50 -1.35 12.71
C CYS A 97 -7.59 -0.12 12.63
N ARG A 98 -6.29 -0.25 12.94
CA ARG A 98 -5.30 0.84 12.83
C ARG A 98 -4.64 0.92 11.45
N ASN A 99 -4.90 -0.04 10.57
CA ASN A 99 -4.48 0.06 9.18
C ASN A 99 -5.30 1.12 8.44
N ARG A 100 -4.74 1.63 7.35
CA ARG A 100 -5.42 2.56 6.45
C ARG A 100 -5.94 1.81 5.23
N TYR A 101 -7.24 1.92 5.00
CA TYR A 101 -7.92 1.21 3.92
C TYR A 101 -8.35 2.21 2.85
N GLN A 102 -7.91 1.99 1.61
CA GLN A 102 -8.19 2.87 0.49
C GLN A 102 -8.74 2.07 -0.68
N VAL A 103 -9.62 2.69 -1.46
CA VAL A 103 -10.19 2.14 -2.69
C VAL A 103 -9.85 3.05 -3.86
N THR A 104 -9.23 2.49 -4.89
CA THR A 104 -9.07 3.11 -6.21
C THR A 104 -9.69 2.20 -7.25
N SER A 105 -10.12 2.77 -8.36
CA SER A 105 -10.53 2.02 -9.55
C SER A 105 -9.44 2.04 -10.62
N GLN A 106 -9.78 1.61 -11.84
CA GLN A 106 -8.94 1.41 -13.03
C GLN A 106 -7.56 2.08 -12.96
N VAL A 107 -6.53 1.26 -12.68
CA VAL A 107 -5.13 1.68 -12.67
C VAL A 107 -4.45 1.15 -13.92
N THR A 108 -3.81 2.02 -14.69
CA THR A 108 -3.07 1.60 -15.89
C THR A 108 -1.72 1.04 -15.47
N GLN A 109 -1.46 -0.23 -15.81
CA GLN A 109 -0.16 -0.85 -15.62
C GLN A 109 0.49 -1.11 -16.98
N VAL A 110 1.64 -0.48 -17.21
CA VAL A 110 2.50 -0.84 -18.34
C VAL A 110 3.25 -2.11 -17.94
N GLY A 111 3.06 -3.19 -18.70
CA GLY A 111 3.82 -4.43 -18.51
C GLY A 111 5.32 -4.16 -18.66
N SER A 112 6.10 -4.68 -17.73
CA SER A 112 7.57 -4.67 -17.74
C SER A 112 8.13 -5.94 -18.36
#